data_AF-A0A1Q7JPE2-F1
#
_entry.id   AF-A0A1Q7JPE2-F1
#
_cell.length_a   1.000
_cell.length_b   1.000
_cell.length_c   1.000
_cell.angle_alpha   90.00
_cell.angle_beta   90.00
_cell.angle_gamma   90.00
#
_symmetry.space_group_name_H-M   'P 1'
#
loop_
_entity.id
_entity.type
_entity.pdbx_description
1 polymer ?
#
loop_
_entity_poly.entity_id
_entity_poly.type
_entity_poly.pdbx_seq_one_letter_code
_entity_poly.pdbx_strand_id
1 'polypeptide(L)'
;MLKRIALPLIATLACAGGAFKDQARDAMPSKEAISMGSPASQPQASSTSGSSTIAQNSTAGDRSQFHDLTVAVAVVFNVPTAAFLDLLRHVVEDYDPTSCDATSCTWGPGSDPLSRVDYKLVVSRDADGVSFDWALSGAVKPGTNFITFASGVATPGPQRHHGSGKFKIDFDAAANLAIFGDPAQDTQATGTMDVKSYSNVGPASLAVDFLGARDDKQPTQRNNILYTYANDTTGGGDLDFAMHNTTTGDRFSVHSRWKNDGRGRADVAGLGGGYDVKLSECWGPAPFIVTYFSALTMAPPPWGGPDSGDVSQCAYSSAAFSSSSAP
;
A
#
# COMPACT_ATOMS: atom_id res chain seq x y z
N MET A 1 21.70 -13.30 68.26
CA MET A 1 20.40 -13.81 67.76
C MET A 1 19.93 -12.91 66.62
N LEU A 2 20.08 -13.33 65.36
CA LEU A 2 19.41 -12.67 64.22
C LEU A 2 18.97 -13.74 63.22
N LYS A 3 17.66 -13.78 62.98
CA LYS A 3 16.93 -14.67 62.09
C LYS A 3 17.36 -14.44 60.63
N ARG A 4 17.72 -15.49 59.90
CA ARG A 4 17.85 -15.47 58.43
C ARG A 4 16.48 -15.83 57.84
N ILE A 5 15.86 -14.84 57.18
CA ILE A 5 14.64 -15.02 56.39
C ILE A 5 15.04 -15.67 55.07
N ALA A 6 14.43 -16.81 54.77
CA ALA A 6 14.55 -17.49 53.48
C ALA A 6 13.74 -16.72 52.42
N LEU A 7 14.40 -16.29 51.34
CA LEU A 7 13.72 -15.93 50.10
C LEU A 7 13.24 -17.22 49.41
N PRO A 8 11.95 -17.37 49.08
CA PRO A 8 11.53 -18.43 48.19
C PRO A 8 11.97 -18.12 46.75
N LEU A 9 12.58 -19.12 46.14
CA LEU A 9 12.98 -19.19 44.75
C LEU A 9 11.72 -19.15 43.86
N ILE A 10 11.47 -18.03 43.17
CA ILE A 10 10.47 -18.00 42.08
C ILE A 10 11.14 -18.61 40.85
N ALA A 11 10.85 -19.88 40.60
CA ALA A 11 11.33 -20.63 39.45
C ALA A 11 10.53 -20.25 38.19
N THR A 12 11.22 -19.62 37.23
CA THR A 12 11.19 -19.89 35.78
C THR A 12 9.84 -20.00 35.07
N LEU A 13 9.28 -18.86 34.63
CA LEU A 13 8.42 -18.76 33.43
C LEU A 13 9.07 -17.89 32.32
N ALA A 14 10.30 -17.43 32.52
CA ALA A 14 10.95 -16.44 31.63
C ALA A 14 11.54 -17.00 30.33
N CYS A 15 11.58 -18.32 30.11
CA CYS A 15 12.22 -18.89 28.91
C CYS A 15 11.26 -19.12 27.72
N ALA A 16 9.94 -19.16 27.94
CA ALA A 16 8.98 -19.37 26.84
C ALA A 16 8.72 -18.10 26.03
N GLY A 17 8.64 -16.93 26.70
CA GLY A 17 8.41 -15.65 26.04
C GLY A 17 9.59 -15.16 25.19
N GLY A 18 10.83 -15.55 25.52
CA GLY A 18 12.01 -15.19 24.73
C GLY A 18 11.98 -15.78 23.32
N ALA A 19 11.64 -17.06 23.18
CA ALA A 19 11.56 -17.73 21.90
C ALA A 19 10.42 -17.19 21.02
N PHE A 20 9.26 -16.88 21.61
CA PHE A 20 8.16 -16.27 20.88
C PHE A 20 8.50 -14.85 20.39
N LYS A 21 9.15 -14.04 21.23
CA LYS A 21 9.61 -12.69 20.86
C LYS A 21 10.51 -12.70 19.63
N ASP A 22 11.49 -13.60 19.58
CA ASP A 22 12.42 -13.67 18.44
C ASP A 22 11.71 -14.14 17.17
N GLN A 23 10.76 -15.07 17.27
CA GLN A 23 9.95 -15.48 16.13
C GLN A 23 9.04 -14.36 15.62
N ALA A 24 8.46 -13.56 16.51
CA ALA A 24 7.68 -12.38 16.13
C ALA A 24 8.54 -11.35 15.40
N ARG A 25 9.80 -11.14 15.82
CA ARG A 25 10.76 -10.25 15.12
C ARG A 25 11.06 -10.72 13.71
N ASP A 26 11.29 -12.01 13.54
CA ASP A 26 11.61 -12.58 12.22
C ASP A 26 10.40 -12.56 11.26
N ALA A 27 9.18 -12.58 11.80
CA ALA A 27 7.93 -12.52 11.04
C ALA A 27 7.63 -11.15 10.44
N MET A 28 8.08 -10.05 11.08
CA MET A 28 7.71 -8.71 10.65
C MET A 28 8.43 -8.33 9.34
N PRO A 29 7.69 -8.01 8.26
CA PRO A 29 8.29 -7.62 6.99
C PRO A 29 9.01 -6.28 7.10
N SER A 30 10.07 -6.06 6.32
CA SER A 30 10.73 -4.75 6.22
C SER A 30 10.37 -3.97 4.97
N LYS A 31 10.72 -2.68 4.88
CA LYS A 31 10.51 -1.89 3.65
C LYS A 31 11.24 -2.44 2.43
N GLU A 32 12.37 -3.12 2.62
CA GLU A 32 13.13 -3.74 1.52
C GLU A 32 12.31 -4.87 0.85
N ALA A 33 11.21 -5.31 1.48
CA ALA A 33 10.24 -6.24 0.94
C ALA A 33 9.41 -5.70 -0.22
N ILE A 34 9.07 -4.42 -0.21
CA ILE A 34 8.16 -3.81 -1.19
C ILE A 34 8.91 -2.71 -1.98
N SER A 35 10.25 -2.72 -1.94
CA SER A 35 11.05 -1.90 -2.84
C SER A 35 10.85 -2.43 -4.25
N MET A 36 9.85 -1.86 -4.92
CA MET A 36 9.58 -2.01 -6.34
C MET A 36 10.88 -2.08 -7.13
N GLY A 37 10.92 -2.94 -8.15
CA GLY A 37 11.80 -2.77 -9.31
C GLY A 37 11.36 -1.57 -10.15
N SER A 38 10.96 -0.46 -9.52
CA SER A 38 10.55 0.75 -10.19
C SER A 38 11.81 1.38 -10.81
N PRO A 39 11.76 1.82 -12.08
CA PRO A 39 12.83 2.61 -12.64
C PRO A 39 13.16 3.77 -11.70
N ALA A 40 14.41 3.82 -11.21
CA ALA A 40 14.81 4.83 -10.25
C ALA A 40 14.49 6.24 -10.78
N SER A 41 13.63 6.97 -10.09
CA SER A 41 13.37 8.39 -10.37
C SER A 41 13.00 9.11 -9.07
N GLN A 42 13.62 10.27 -8.88
CA GLN A 42 13.56 11.13 -7.71
C GLN A 42 12.13 11.51 -7.29
N PRO A 43 11.90 11.85 -6.00
CA PRO A 43 10.57 12.08 -5.45
C PRO A 43 9.99 13.39 -5.97
N GLN A 44 9.15 13.29 -6.99
CA GLN A 44 8.17 14.32 -7.29
C GLN A 44 6.84 13.64 -7.66
N ALA A 45 6.34 12.83 -6.72
CA ALA A 45 4.97 12.35 -6.75
C ALA A 45 4.05 13.54 -6.43
N SER A 46 3.63 14.27 -7.47
CA SER A 46 2.49 15.16 -7.35
C SER A 46 1.27 14.30 -7.05
N SER A 47 0.74 14.50 -5.85
CA SER A 47 -0.54 13.99 -5.35
C SER A 47 -1.60 13.99 -6.46
N THR A 48 -1.90 12.80 -6.97
CA THR A 48 -2.98 12.53 -7.93
C THR A 48 -4.30 12.39 -7.16
N SER A 49 -4.64 13.44 -6.41
CA SER A 49 -5.97 13.67 -5.85
C SER A 49 -6.66 14.72 -6.72
N GLY A 50 -7.84 14.39 -7.24
CA GLY A 50 -8.80 15.33 -7.85
C GLY A 50 -8.36 16.04 -9.13
N SER A 51 -9.05 15.74 -10.23
CA SER A 51 -9.26 16.65 -11.37
C SER A 51 -8.02 17.35 -11.94
N SER A 52 -6.87 16.68 -12.02
CA SER A 52 -5.98 16.91 -13.15
C SER A 52 -6.66 16.21 -14.32
N THR A 53 -7.37 16.99 -15.14
CA THR A 53 -7.73 16.58 -16.48
C THR A 53 -6.54 15.82 -17.07
N ILE A 54 -6.72 14.53 -17.35
CA ILE A 54 -5.95 13.75 -18.34
C ILE A 54 -5.98 14.56 -19.65
N ALA A 55 -5.22 15.65 -19.72
CA ALA A 55 -4.98 16.43 -20.93
C ALA A 55 -3.98 15.63 -21.78
N GLN A 56 -4.37 14.40 -22.13
CA GLN A 56 -3.46 13.39 -22.65
C GLN A 56 -3.51 13.40 -24.17
N ASN A 57 -3.00 14.50 -24.70
CA ASN A 57 -2.52 14.59 -26.07
C ASN A 57 -1.10 14.04 -26.10
N SER A 58 -0.96 12.72 -25.97
CA SER A 58 0.33 12.07 -26.12
C SER A 58 0.63 11.84 -27.59
N THR A 59 1.84 12.19 -28.03
CA THR A 59 2.29 11.99 -29.40
C THR A 59 3.58 11.19 -29.41
N ALA A 60 3.76 10.30 -30.39
CA ALA A 60 5.02 9.59 -30.58
C ALA A 60 6.20 10.59 -30.70
N GLY A 61 7.25 10.32 -29.93
CA GLY A 61 8.39 11.24 -29.76
C GLY A 61 8.34 12.07 -28.48
N ASP A 62 7.19 12.20 -27.82
CA ASP A 62 7.06 12.89 -26.53
C ASP A 62 7.47 12.00 -25.35
N ARG A 63 7.63 12.62 -24.18
CA ARG A 63 7.75 11.87 -22.91
C ARG A 63 6.44 11.16 -22.59
N SER A 64 6.54 9.88 -22.21
CA SER A 64 5.38 9.04 -21.90
C SER A 64 4.67 9.47 -20.62
N GLN A 65 3.41 9.91 -20.75
CA GLN A 65 2.56 10.27 -19.62
C GLN A 65 1.99 9.03 -18.92
N PHE A 66 1.80 7.92 -19.65
CA PHE A 66 1.35 6.66 -19.06
C PHE A 66 2.46 5.97 -18.26
N HIS A 67 3.72 6.10 -18.67
CA HIS A 67 4.85 5.72 -17.83
C HIS A 67 4.85 6.52 -16.51
N ASP A 68 4.75 7.84 -16.59
CA ASP A 68 4.75 8.70 -15.39
C ASP A 68 3.56 8.40 -14.46
N LEU A 69 2.36 8.13 -15.03
CA LEU A 69 1.19 7.68 -14.27
C LEU A 69 1.43 6.32 -13.59
N THR A 70 2.02 5.36 -14.31
CA THR A 70 2.36 4.03 -13.77
C THR A 70 3.27 4.17 -12.55
N VAL A 71 4.33 4.98 -12.66
CA VAL A 71 5.25 5.24 -11.55
C VAL A 71 4.55 5.93 -10.39
N ALA A 72 3.73 6.96 -10.66
CA ALA A 72 3.01 7.68 -9.62
C ALA A 72 2.05 6.76 -8.84
N VAL A 73 1.24 5.96 -9.53
CA VAL A 73 0.31 5.01 -8.90
C VAL A 73 1.08 3.98 -8.06
N ALA A 74 2.16 3.41 -8.62
CA ALA A 74 3.00 2.47 -7.88
C ALA A 74 3.59 3.09 -6.60
N VAL A 75 4.08 4.33 -6.66
CA VAL A 75 4.64 5.02 -5.48
C VAL A 75 3.56 5.23 -4.41
N VAL A 76 2.35 5.64 -4.80
CA VAL A 76 1.24 5.93 -3.86
C VAL A 76 0.83 4.71 -3.04
N PHE A 77 0.86 3.51 -3.60
CA PHE A 77 0.47 2.30 -2.86
C PHE A 77 1.64 1.57 -2.22
N ASN A 78 2.76 1.41 -2.93
CA ASN A 78 3.87 0.61 -2.41
C ASN A 78 4.63 1.31 -1.29
N VAL A 79 4.89 2.62 -1.41
CA VAL A 79 5.72 3.33 -0.43
C VAL A 79 5.03 3.43 0.94
N PRO A 80 3.76 3.86 1.07
CA PRO A 80 3.09 3.88 2.37
C PRO A 80 2.91 2.49 2.97
N THR A 81 2.61 1.47 2.16
CA THR A 81 2.53 0.07 2.61
C THR A 81 3.88 -0.38 3.19
N ALA A 82 4.97 -0.13 2.46
CA ALA A 82 6.32 -0.46 2.91
C ALA A 82 6.68 0.27 4.21
N ALA A 83 6.40 1.57 4.29
CA ALA A 83 6.67 2.39 5.47
C ALA A 83 5.88 1.94 6.69
N PHE A 84 4.63 1.52 6.51
CA PHE A 84 3.81 1.00 7.60
C PHE A 84 4.35 -0.34 8.13
N LEU A 85 4.73 -1.26 7.24
CA LEU A 85 5.37 -2.51 7.65
C LEU A 85 6.72 -2.26 8.36
N ASP A 86 7.51 -1.32 7.85
CA ASP A 86 8.79 -0.89 8.46
C ASP A 86 8.59 -0.35 9.87
N LEU A 87 7.54 0.47 10.09
CA LEU A 87 7.17 0.96 11.41
C LEU A 87 6.89 -0.20 12.38
N LEU A 88 6.09 -1.18 11.96
CA LEU A 88 5.78 -2.32 12.80
C LEU A 88 7.02 -3.16 13.11
N ARG A 89 7.92 -3.36 12.13
CA ARG A 89 9.23 -3.99 12.34
C ARG A 89 10.01 -3.23 13.42
N HIS A 90 10.17 -1.92 13.28
CA HIS A 90 10.93 -1.10 14.24
C HIS A 90 10.37 -1.20 15.66
N VAL A 91 9.04 -1.22 15.82
CA VAL A 91 8.43 -1.43 17.16
C VAL A 91 8.86 -2.77 17.78
N VAL A 92 8.83 -3.85 17.00
CA VAL A 92 9.11 -5.22 17.48
C VAL A 92 10.61 -5.50 17.65
N GLU A 93 11.45 -4.85 16.86
CA GLU A 93 12.92 -5.01 16.90
C GLU A 93 13.59 -4.12 17.95
N ASP A 94 13.27 -2.83 17.95
CA ASP A 94 14.03 -1.84 18.71
C ASP A 94 13.58 -1.73 20.17
N TYR A 95 12.39 -2.23 20.47
CA TYR A 95 11.80 -2.17 21.81
C TYR A 95 11.53 -3.57 22.37
N ASP A 96 11.73 -3.73 23.68
CA ASP A 96 11.28 -4.93 24.37
C ASP A 96 9.77 -4.86 24.66
N PRO A 97 9.04 -5.99 24.55
CA PRO A 97 7.63 -6.03 24.87
C PRO A 97 7.43 -5.75 26.36
N THR A 98 6.36 -5.04 26.70
CA THR A 98 5.94 -4.77 28.08
C THR A 98 5.43 -6.03 28.77
N SER A 99 4.86 -6.97 28.01
CA SER A 99 4.51 -8.30 28.47
C SER A 99 4.65 -9.32 27.34
N CYS A 100 5.05 -10.55 27.68
CA CYS A 100 5.07 -11.63 26.72
C CYS A 100 4.92 -12.99 27.40
N ASP A 101 4.21 -13.90 26.73
CA ASP A 101 4.05 -15.30 27.09
C ASP A 101 4.43 -16.23 25.92
N ALA A 102 4.08 -17.51 26.00
CA ALA A 102 4.45 -18.51 24.99
C ALA A 102 3.78 -18.30 23.61
N THR A 103 2.72 -17.50 23.55
CA THR A 103 1.83 -17.37 22.39
C THR A 103 1.56 -15.93 21.97
N SER A 104 1.89 -14.94 22.81
CA SER A 104 1.62 -13.54 22.55
C SER A 104 2.65 -12.63 23.23
N CYS A 105 3.06 -11.57 22.53
CA CYS A 105 3.80 -10.44 23.08
C CYS A 105 3.00 -9.15 22.89
N THR A 106 3.12 -8.22 23.84
CA THR A 106 2.54 -6.87 23.78
C THR A 106 3.64 -5.83 23.91
N TRP A 107 3.63 -4.84 23.02
CA TRP A 107 4.41 -3.61 23.11
C TRP A 107 3.48 -2.45 23.47
N GLY A 108 3.83 -1.71 24.52
CA GLY A 108 2.97 -0.68 25.10
C GLY A 108 1.98 -1.20 26.15
N PRO A 109 1.02 -0.39 26.61
CA PRO A 109 0.70 0.94 26.13
C PRO A 109 1.84 1.95 26.39
N GLY A 110 2.12 2.80 25.42
CA GLY A 110 3.10 3.87 25.57
C GLY A 110 3.16 4.80 24.36
N SER A 111 3.75 5.97 24.56
CA SER A 111 4.04 6.95 23.52
C SER A 111 4.95 8.05 24.10
N ASP A 112 5.43 8.96 23.25
CA ASP A 112 6.19 10.12 23.70
C ASP A 112 5.38 11.02 24.66
N PRO A 113 6.03 11.76 25.57
CA PRO A 113 5.36 12.60 26.56
C PRO A 113 4.38 13.61 25.96
N LEU A 114 4.70 14.15 24.77
CA LEU A 114 3.87 15.13 24.07
C LEU A 114 2.84 14.51 23.11
N SER A 115 2.84 13.18 22.95
CA SER A 115 1.82 12.49 22.15
C SER A 115 0.48 12.52 22.88
N ARG A 116 -0.59 12.88 22.14
CA ARG A 116 -1.98 12.79 22.60
C ARG A 116 -2.46 11.35 22.78
N VAL A 117 -1.90 10.42 22.01
CA VAL A 117 -2.36 9.04 21.91
C VAL A 117 -1.29 8.10 22.44
N ASP A 118 -1.67 7.17 23.32
CA ASP A 118 -0.87 6.01 23.66
C ASP A 118 -1.15 4.87 22.67
N TYR A 119 -0.09 4.19 22.23
CA TYR A 119 -0.18 3.10 21.28
C TYR A 119 0.11 1.77 21.96
N LYS A 120 -0.52 0.72 21.44
CA LYS A 120 -0.31 -0.67 21.86
C LYS A 120 -0.32 -1.58 20.65
N LEU A 121 0.74 -2.35 20.48
CA LEU A 121 0.85 -3.42 19.49
C LEU A 121 0.79 -4.76 20.20
N VAL A 122 -0.11 -5.64 19.78
CA VAL A 122 -0.18 -7.03 20.23
C VAL A 122 0.16 -7.93 19.05
N VAL A 123 1.05 -8.89 19.26
CA VAL A 123 1.39 -9.92 18.28
C VAL A 123 1.16 -11.28 18.92
N SER A 124 0.40 -12.15 18.26
CA SER A 124 0.07 -13.50 18.71
C SER A 124 0.26 -14.54 17.62
N ARG A 125 0.43 -15.81 17.98
CA ARG A 125 0.46 -16.90 17.01
C ARG A 125 -0.91 -17.06 16.35
N ASP A 126 -0.94 -17.10 15.02
CA ASP A 126 -2.16 -17.40 14.25
C ASP A 126 -2.55 -18.88 14.43
N ALA A 127 -3.80 -19.20 14.08
CA ALA A 127 -4.38 -20.52 14.19
C ALA A 127 -3.64 -21.59 13.36
N ASP A 128 -2.92 -21.19 12.30
CA ASP A 128 -2.10 -22.09 11.48
C ASP A 128 -0.79 -22.54 12.18
N GLY A 129 -0.45 -21.92 13.31
CA GLY A 129 0.74 -22.23 14.10
C GLY A 129 2.07 -21.70 13.53
N VAL A 130 2.05 -21.09 12.35
CA VAL A 130 3.23 -20.61 11.60
C VAL A 130 3.21 -19.09 11.39
N SER A 131 2.04 -18.54 11.13
CA SER A 131 1.80 -17.12 10.93
C SER A 131 1.56 -16.40 12.28
N PHE A 132 1.59 -15.07 12.21
CA PHE A 132 1.44 -14.20 13.36
C PHE A 132 0.32 -13.20 13.09
N ASP A 133 -0.71 -13.24 13.93
CA ASP A 133 -1.70 -12.17 14.03
C ASP A 133 -1.07 -10.97 14.73
N TRP A 134 -1.42 -9.77 14.28
CA TRP A 134 -1.06 -8.56 14.98
C TRP A 134 -2.19 -7.53 14.96
N ALA A 135 -2.24 -6.71 16.01
CA ALA A 135 -3.20 -5.62 16.17
C ALA A 135 -2.54 -4.39 16.77
N LEU A 136 -2.61 -3.27 16.05
CA LEU A 136 -2.18 -1.96 16.48
C LEU A 136 -3.40 -1.14 16.90
N SER A 137 -3.35 -0.65 18.14
CA SER A 137 -4.44 0.11 18.76
C SER A 137 -3.92 1.39 19.39
N GLY A 138 -4.79 2.38 19.55
CA GLY A 138 -4.47 3.63 20.25
C GLY A 138 -5.55 4.05 21.23
N ALA A 139 -5.18 4.84 22.23
CA ALA A 139 -6.08 5.45 23.21
C ALA A 139 -5.69 6.92 23.46
N VAL A 140 -6.66 7.84 23.43
CA VAL A 140 -6.42 9.26 23.76
C VAL A 140 -6.11 9.38 25.25
N LYS A 141 -4.96 9.96 25.60
CA LYS A 141 -4.55 10.18 27.00
C LYS A 141 -5.51 11.14 27.74
N PRO A 142 -5.80 10.90 29.04
CA PRO A 142 -5.34 9.79 29.89
C PRO A 142 -6.23 8.52 29.82
N GLY A 143 -6.92 8.29 28.70
CA GLY A 143 -7.86 7.20 28.52
C GLY A 143 -7.20 5.81 28.40
N THR A 144 -7.97 4.79 28.81
CA THR A 144 -7.56 3.37 28.74
C THR A 144 -8.35 2.59 27.68
N ASN A 145 -9.25 3.24 26.94
CA ASN A 145 -10.03 2.62 25.89
C ASN A 145 -9.23 2.57 24.58
N PHE A 146 -8.64 1.41 24.29
CA PHE A 146 -7.85 1.19 23.08
C PHE A 146 -8.76 0.83 21.91
N ILE A 147 -8.69 1.64 20.85
CA ILE A 147 -9.37 1.39 19.57
C ILE A 147 -8.35 0.79 18.61
N THR A 148 -8.62 -0.42 18.12
CA THR A 148 -7.82 -1.04 17.07
C THR A 148 -8.14 -0.36 15.74
N PHE A 149 -7.11 0.19 15.11
CA PHE A 149 -7.23 0.85 13.81
C PHE A 149 -6.37 0.21 12.74
N ALA A 150 -5.47 -0.71 13.10
CA ALA A 150 -4.79 -1.55 12.13
C ALA A 150 -4.60 -2.97 12.68
N SER A 151 -4.73 -3.96 11.82
CA SER A 151 -4.55 -5.36 12.18
C SER A 151 -4.21 -6.20 10.95
N GLY A 152 -3.52 -7.31 11.12
CA GLY A 152 -3.16 -8.16 10.01
C GLY A 152 -2.56 -9.48 10.43
N VAL A 153 -2.11 -10.22 9.42
CA VAL A 153 -1.41 -11.49 9.53
C VAL A 153 -0.08 -11.36 8.80
N ALA A 154 0.99 -11.80 9.43
CA ALA A 154 2.31 -11.91 8.83
C ALA A 154 2.79 -13.36 8.86
N THR A 155 3.20 -13.87 7.71
CA THR A 155 3.78 -15.19 7.53
C THR A 155 5.27 -15.02 7.23
N PRO A 156 6.16 -15.50 8.11
CA PRO A 156 7.60 -15.46 7.88
C PRO A 156 7.98 -16.22 6.61
N GLY A 157 8.95 -15.69 5.89
CA GLY A 157 9.61 -16.35 4.77
C GLY A 157 10.91 -17.04 5.18
N PRO A 158 11.63 -17.63 4.21
CA PRO A 158 12.88 -18.34 4.47
C PRO A 158 14.05 -17.42 4.86
N GLN A 159 13.94 -16.12 4.59
CA GLN A 159 14.91 -15.10 4.99
C GLN A 159 14.24 -14.15 5.97
N ARG A 160 14.98 -13.73 7.00
CA ARG A 160 14.50 -12.74 7.98
C ARG A 160 14.06 -11.46 7.27
N HIS A 161 12.91 -10.90 7.68
CA HIS A 161 12.26 -9.75 7.04
C HIS A 161 11.76 -9.97 5.61
N HIS A 162 11.87 -11.20 5.11
CA HIS A 162 11.13 -11.65 3.96
C HIS A 162 9.96 -12.49 4.44
N GLY A 163 8.77 -12.21 3.93
CA GLY A 163 7.53 -12.84 4.30
C GLY A 163 6.40 -12.45 3.36
N SER A 164 5.21 -12.87 3.76
CA SER A 164 3.98 -12.52 3.07
C SER A 164 2.91 -12.27 4.11
N GLY A 165 1.79 -11.70 3.70
CA GLY A 165 0.70 -11.51 4.62
C GLY A 165 -0.37 -10.60 4.05
N LYS A 166 -1.20 -10.11 4.96
CA LYS A 166 -2.32 -9.21 4.66
C LYS A 166 -2.57 -8.33 5.86
N PHE A 167 -3.09 -7.14 5.64
CA PHE A 167 -3.47 -6.26 6.75
C PHE A 167 -4.50 -5.24 6.34
N LYS A 168 -5.21 -4.73 7.34
CA LYS A 168 -6.20 -3.67 7.19
C LYS A 168 -5.80 -2.48 8.05
N ILE A 169 -5.98 -1.28 7.51
CA ILE A 169 -5.98 0.00 8.23
C ILE A 169 -7.38 0.61 8.11
N ASP A 170 -7.96 0.97 9.25
CA ASP A 170 -9.27 1.61 9.38
C ASP A 170 -9.05 3.08 9.75
N PHE A 171 -9.13 3.94 8.73
CA PHE A 171 -8.89 5.38 8.89
C PHE A 171 -10.02 6.06 9.67
N ASP A 172 -11.25 5.54 9.56
CA ASP A 172 -12.39 6.05 10.34
C ASP A 172 -12.22 5.74 11.83
N ALA A 173 -11.70 4.56 12.18
CA ALA A 173 -11.32 4.23 13.55
C ALA A 173 -10.16 5.11 14.05
N ALA A 174 -9.14 5.33 13.22
CA ALA A 174 -8.00 6.19 13.55
C ALA A 174 -8.37 7.68 13.69
N ALA A 175 -9.41 8.14 12.97
CA ALA A 175 -9.95 9.49 13.06
C ALA A 175 -10.50 9.81 14.46
N ASN A 176 -11.13 8.83 15.13
CA ASN A 176 -11.58 8.97 16.53
C ASN A 176 -10.43 9.26 17.50
N LEU A 177 -9.21 8.89 17.12
CA LEU A 177 -7.98 9.09 17.89
C LEU A 177 -7.20 10.34 17.44
N ALA A 178 -7.60 10.99 16.34
CA ALA A 178 -6.87 12.09 15.70
C ALA A 178 -5.42 11.71 15.29
N ILE A 179 -5.21 10.47 14.84
CA ILE A 179 -3.87 9.96 14.46
C ILE A 179 -3.40 10.56 13.12
N PHE A 180 -4.30 10.66 12.14
CA PHE A 180 -3.96 11.07 10.77
C PHE A 180 -4.45 12.47 10.39
N GLY A 181 -4.44 13.40 11.36
CA GLY A 181 -4.82 14.79 11.15
C GLY A 181 -5.66 15.35 12.29
N ASP A 182 -5.66 16.67 12.40
CA ASP A 182 -6.53 17.40 13.33
C ASP A 182 -8.00 17.20 12.90
N PRO A 183 -8.91 16.68 13.75
CA PRO A 183 -10.33 16.55 13.42
C PRO A 183 -11.01 17.88 13.11
N ALA A 184 -10.44 18.99 13.56
CA ALA A 184 -10.91 20.33 13.23
C ALA A 184 -10.48 20.78 11.82
N GLN A 185 -9.49 20.11 11.23
CA GLN A 185 -9.10 20.30 9.84
C GLN A 185 -9.79 19.20 9.02
N ASP A 186 -10.63 19.61 8.06
CA ASP A 186 -11.23 18.69 7.10
C ASP A 186 -10.13 18.20 6.13
N THR A 187 -9.20 17.39 6.63
CA THR A 187 -8.04 16.83 5.91
C THR A 187 -7.77 15.38 6.33
N GLN A 188 -8.70 14.76 7.05
CA GLN A 188 -8.52 13.39 7.53
C GLN A 188 -8.69 12.40 6.39
N ALA A 189 -7.80 11.40 6.34
CA ALA A 189 -8.04 10.19 5.57
C ALA A 189 -9.29 9.49 6.11
N THR A 190 -10.11 8.94 5.21
CA THR A 190 -11.36 8.25 5.56
C THR A 190 -11.41 6.86 4.95
N GLY A 191 -12.29 6.03 5.48
CA GLY A 191 -12.55 4.69 4.96
C GLY A 191 -11.52 3.66 5.41
N THR A 192 -11.31 2.64 4.59
CA THR A 192 -10.49 1.48 4.96
C THR A 192 -9.56 1.07 3.83
N MET A 193 -8.29 0.87 4.14
CA MET A 193 -7.31 0.23 3.26
C MET A 193 -7.12 -1.22 3.70
N ASP A 194 -7.49 -2.16 2.84
CA ASP A 194 -7.30 -3.60 3.02
C ASP A 194 -6.23 -4.07 2.04
N VAL A 195 -5.02 -4.29 2.54
CA VAL A 195 -3.95 -4.97 1.83
C VAL A 195 -4.29 -6.46 1.83
N LYS A 196 -4.96 -6.91 0.75
CA LYS A 196 -5.43 -8.29 0.55
C LYS A 196 -4.29 -9.29 0.58
N SER A 197 -3.15 -8.90 0.01
CA SER A 197 -1.92 -9.68 0.02
C SER A 197 -0.71 -8.79 -0.24
N TYR A 198 0.37 -9.03 0.49
CA TYR A 198 1.72 -8.61 0.13
C TYR A 198 2.64 -9.83 0.16
N SER A 199 3.65 -9.85 -0.69
CA SER A 199 4.72 -10.86 -0.66
C SER A 199 6.02 -10.28 -1.17
N ASN A 200 7.12 -10.63 -0.51
CA ASN A 200 8.48 -10.50 -1.03
C ASN A 200 9.25 -11.84 -0.99
N VAL A 201 8.51 -12.94 -0.87
CA VAL A 201 9.00 -14.31 -1.03
C VAL A 201 8.64 -14.74 -2.45
N GLY A 202 9.63 -14.84 -3.33
CA GLY A 202 9.41 -15.00 -4.78
C GLY A 202 9.30 -13.64 -5.48
N PRO A 203 8.59 -13.53 -6.63
CA PRO A 203 8.36 -12.23 -7.23
C PRO A 203 7.53 -11.37 -6.27
N ALA A 204 7.98 -10.13 -6.03
CA ALA A 204 7.27 -9.21 -5.17
C ALA A 204 5.87 -8.91 -5.72
N SER A 205 4.87 -8.87 -4.83
CA SER A 205 3.48 -8.58 -5.21
C SER A 205 2.76 -7.81 -4.11
N LEU A 206 1.83 -6.95 -4.51
CA LEU A 206 0.95 -6.20 -3.62
C LEU A 206 -0.46 -6.15 -4.20
N ALA A 207 -1.48 -6.39 -3.37
CA ALA A 207 -2.88 -6.18 -3.70
C ALA A 207 -3.56 -5.38 -2.58
N VAL A 208 -4.23 -4.28 -2.94
CA VAL A 208 -4.83 -3.31 -2.02
C VAL A 208 -6.22 -2.93 -2.52
N ASP A 209 -7.18 -2.96 -1.59
CA ASP A 209 -8.49 -2.36 -1.75
C ASP A 209 -8.58 -1.16 -0.80
N PHE A 210 -8.76 0.05 -1.33
CA PHE A 210 -9.04 1.24 -0.52
C PHE A 210 -10.47 1.70 -0.76
N LEU A 211 -11.35 1.46 0.20
CA LEU A 211 -12.76 1.82 0.14
C LEU A 211 -13.02 3.11 0.92
N GLY A 212 -13.77 4.03 0.34
CA GLY A 212 -14.20 5.27 0.99
C GLY A 212 -13.11 6.33 1.12
N ALA A 213 -12.10 6.32 0.26
CA ALA A 213 -11.05 7.33 0.26
C ALA A 213 -11.62 8.71 -0.11
N ARG A 214 -11.37 9.72 0.71
CA ARG A 214 -11.77 11.11 0.46
C ARG A 214 -10.88 11.76 -0.61
N ASP A 215 -11.48 12.58 -1.47
CA ASP A 215 -10.72 13.44 -2.38
C ASP A 215 -10.33 14.74 -1.67
N ASP A 216 -9.03 15.03 -1.58
CA ASP A 216 -8.52 16.22 -0.90
C ASP A 216 -8.91 17.54 -1.58
N LYS A 217 -9.10 17.53 -2.91
CA LYS A 217 -9.51 18.72 -3.67
C LYS A 217 -11.02 18.83 -3.78
N GLN A 218 -11.73 17.71 -3.65
CA GLN A 218 -13.19 17.68 -3.59
C GLN A 218 -13.65 16.91 -2.34
N PRO A 219 -13.58 17.52 -1.14
CA PRO A 219 -13.85 16.88 0.15
C PRO A 219 -15.16 16.11 0.28
N THR A 220 -16.16 16.45 -0.53
CA THR A 220 -17.48 15.80 -0.56
C THR A 220 -17.49 14.50 -1.37
N GLN A 221 -16.45 14.23 -2.15
CA GLN A 221 -16.34 13.04 -2.99
C GLN A 221 -15.63 11.90 -2.26
N ARG A 222 -16.01 10.68 -2.66
CA ARG A 222 -15.45 9.44 -2.14
C ARG A 222 -15.07 8.53 -3.29
N ASN A 223 -13.92 7.89 -3.16
CA ASN A 223 -13.37 6.98 -4.15
C ASN A 223 -13.16 5.60 -3.51
N ASN A 224 -13.58 4.57 -4.23
CA ASN A 224 -13.12 3.20 -4.01
C ASN A 224 -12.00 2.94 -5.01
N ILE A 225 -10.93 2.30 -4.57
CA ILE A 225 -9.72 2.09 -5.34
C ILE A 225 -9.29 0.63 -5.18
N LEU A 226 -8.93 0.00 -6.28
CA LEU A 226 -8.27 -1.29 -6.33
C LEU A 226 -6.89 -1.08 -6.94
N TYR A 227 -5.88 -1.70 -6.34
CA TYR A 227 -4.51 -1.69 -6.82
C TYR A 227 -3.94 -3.09 -6.72
N THR A 228 -3.41 -3.60 -7.81
CA THR A 228 -2.59 -4.81 -7.79
C THR A 228 -1.29 -4.59 -8.53
N TYR A 229 -0.25 -5.23 -8.05
CA TYR A 229 1.05 -5.25 -8.67
C TYR A 229 1.71 -6.60 -8.45
N ALA A 230 2.40 -7.07 -9.50
CA ALA A 230 3.29 -8.22 -9.41
C ALA A 230 4.53 -7.99 -10.29
N ASN A 231 5.70 -8.33 -9.76
CA ASN A 231 6.88 -8.52 -10.59
C ASN A 231 6.73 -9.77 -11.45
N ASP A 232 7.19 -9.68 -12.70
CA ASP A 232 7.45 -10.88 -13.49
C ASP A 232 8.81 -11.49 -13.10
N THR A 233 9.02 -12.75 -13.48
CA THR A 233 10.26 -13.49 -13.16
C THR A 233 11.49 -12.98 -13.90
N THR A 234 11.32 -12.05 -14.86
CA THR A 234 12.39 -11.47 -15.68
C THR A 234 12.79 -10.06 -15.23
N GLY A 235 12.14 -9.52 -14.19
CA GLY A 235 12.38 -8.19 -13.63
C GLY A 235 11.48 -7.08 -14.21
N GLY A 236 10.51 -7.44 -15.05
CA GLY A 236 9.42 -6.55 -15.44
C GLY A 236 8.31 -6.52 -14.39
N GLY A 237 7.23 -5.78 -14.69
CA GLY A 237 6.10 -5.64 -13.78
C GLY A 237 4.76 -5.57 -14.51
N ASP A 238 3.73 -5.97 -13.79
CA ASP A 238 2.32 -5.88 -14.16
C ASP A 238 1.60 -5.12 -13.04
N LEU A 239 0.91 -4.04 -13.40
CA LEU A 239 0.19 -3.14 -12.50
C LEU A 239 -1.22 -2.95 -13.02
N ASP A 240 -2.20 -3.26 -12.18
CA ASP A 240 -3.61 -3.01 -12.43
C ASP A 240 -4.14 -2.05 -11.38
N PHE A 241 -4.81 -0.98 -11.81
CA PHE A 241 -5.38 0.04 -10.96
C PHE A 241 -6.79 0.37 -11.45
N ALA A 242 -7.75 0.44 -10.52
CA ALA A 242 -9.10 0.86 -10.82
C ALA A 242 -9.62 1.79 -9.72
N MET A 243 -10.35 2.82 -10.10
CA MET A 243 -11.00 3.78 -9.23
C MET A 243 -12.47 3.90 -9.62
N HIS A 244 -13.34 3.99 -8.62
CA HIS A 244 -14.75 4.32 -8.75
C HIS A 244 -15.08 5.44 -7.76
N ASN A 245 -15.46 6.60 -8.28
CA ASN A 245 -15.99 7.68 -7.48
C ASN A 245 -17.43 7.34 -7.10
N THR A 246 -17.67 6.97 -5.85
CA THR A 246 -18.99 6.54 -5.38
C THR A 246 -19.96 7.69 -5.22
N THR A 247 -19.49 8.94 -5.36
CA THR A 247 -20.33 10.15 -5.32
C THR A 247 -20.83 10.54 -6.71
N THR A 248 -19.98 10.48 -7.73
CA THR A 248 -20.35 10.86 -9.11
C THR A 248 -20.70 9.67 -10.00
N GLY A 249 -20.26 8.46 -9.64
CA GLY A 249 -20.35 7.25 -10.46
C GLY A 249 -19.25 7.11 -11.51
N ASP A 250 -18.30 8.06 -11.55
CA ASP A 250 -17.20 8.03 -12.50
C ASP A 250 -16.23 6.88 -12.20
N ARG A 251 -15.69 6.26 -13.24
CA ARG A 251 -14.74 5.15 -13.17
C ARG A 251 -13.51 5.45 -14.01
N PHE A 252 -12.38 4.98 -13.53
CA PHE A 252 -11.09 5.09 -14.20
C PHE A 252 -10.26 3.85 -13.92
N SER A 253 -9.57 3.31 -14.91
CA SER A 253 -8.71 2.14 -14.74
C SER A 253 -7.50 2.19 -15.63
N VAL A 254 -6.40 1.63 -15.16
CA VAL A 254 -5.11 1.52 -15.84
C VAL A 254 -4.65 0.07 -15.71
N HIS A 255 -4.30 -0.55 -16.83
CA HIS A 255 -3.47 -1.76 -16.84
C HIS A 255 -2.14 -1.42 -17.50
N SER A 256 -1.05 -1.51 -16.73
CA SER A 256 0.29 -1.13 -17.15
C SER A 256 1.27 -2.28 -16.99
N ARG A 257 2.07 -2.51 -18.02
CA ARG A 257 3.02 -3.63 -18.09
C ARG A 257 4.34 -3.15 -18.66
N TRP A 258 5.45 -3.56 -18.06
CA TRP A 258 6.79 -3.20 -18.54
C TRP A 258 7.76 -4.37 -18.40
N LYS A 259 8.76 -4.38 -19.27
CA LYS A 259 9.91 -5.30 -19.21
C LYS A 259 11.00 -4.70 -18.35
N ASN A 260 11.94 -5.54 -17.92
CA ASN A 260 13.11 -5.13 -17.14
C ASN A 260 14.00 -4.09 -17.85
N ASP A 261 13.94 -4.01 -19.18
CA ASP A 261 14.65 -2.98 -19.96
C ASP A 261 13.94 -1.62 -19.97
N GLY A 262 12.82 -1.49 -19.27
CA GLY A 262 12.04 -0.26 -19.14
C GLY A 262 11.02 -0.02 -20.24
N ARG A 263 11.01 -0.81 -21.33
CA ARG A 263 9.95 -0.71 -22.35
C ARG A 263 8.63 -1.20 -21.80
N GLY A 264 7.55 -0.49 -22.09
CA GLY A 264 6.26 -0.87 -21.58
C GLY A 264 5.09 -0.35 -22.38
N ARG A 265 3.90 -0.65 -21.85
CA ARG A 265 2.61 -0.27 -22.37
C ARG A 265 1.64 -0.06 -21.21
N ALA A 266 0.79 0.95 -21.32
CA ALA A 266 -0.41 1.03 -20.49
C ALA A 266 -1.65 1.22 -21.36
N ASP A 267 -2.74 0.62 -20.90
CA ASP A 267 -4.05 0.68 -21.50
C ASP A 267 -5.01 1.23 -20.44
N VAL A 268 -5.66 2.34 -20.77
CA VAL A 268 -6.45 3.15 -19.85
C VAL A 268 -7.89 3.19 -20.31
N ALA A 269 -8.82 2.94 -19.39
CA ALA A 269 -10.24 3.10 -19.63
C ALA A 269 -10.85 4.07 -18.61
N GLY A 270 -11.82 4.87 -19.06
CA GLY A 270 -12.54 5.81 -18.22
C GLY A 270 -13.99 5.91 -18.62
N LEU A 271 -14.88 6.02 -17.64
CA LEU A 271 -16.31 6.23 -17.83
C LEU A 271 -16.78 7.30 -16.85
N GLY A 272 -17.31 8.42 -17.32
CA GLY A 272 -17.74 9.47 -16.41
C GLY A 272 -18.11 10.77 -17.12
N GLY A 273 -18.96 11.58 -16.49
CA GLY A 273 -19.39 12.87 -17.06
C GLY A 273 -20.06 12.81 -18.44
N GLY A 274 -20.54 11.63 -18.87
CA GLY A 274 -21.09 11.40 -20.21
C GLY A 274 -20.08 10.91 -21.27
N TYR A 275 -18.84 10.62 -20.87
CA TYR A 275 -17.74 10.20 -21.75
C TYR A 275 -17.36 8.74 -21.47
N ASP A 276 -17.01 8.00 -22.54
CA ASP A 276 -16.34 6.69 -22.49
C ASP A 276 -15.01 6.84 -23.26
N VAL A 277 -13.91 6.55 -22.58
CA VAL A 277 -12.56 6.75 -23.08
C VAL A 277 -11.79 5.44 -22.98
N LYS A 278 -11.16 5.04 -24.09
CA LYS A 278 -10.13 3.98 -24.10
C LYS A 278 -8.90 4.45 -24.84
N LEU A 279 -7.76 4.45 -24.16
CA LEU A 279 -6.48 4.91 -24.67
C LEU A 279 -5.43 3.83 -24.46
N SER A 280 -4.46 3.77 -25.37
CA SER A 280 -3.29 2.89 -25.27
C SER A 280 -2.04 3.69 -25.57
N GLU A 281 -1.00 3.53 -24.75
CA GLU A 281 0.31 4.13 -24.99
C GLU A 281 1.41 3.10 -24.76
N CYS A 282 2.39 3.05 -25.66
CA CYS A 282 3.63 2.31 -25.50
C CYS A 282 4.80 3.27 -25.40
N TRP A 283 5.81 2.88 -24.61
CA TRP A 283 7.05 3.66 -24.46
C TRP A 283 8.29 2.78 -24.63
N GLY A 284 9.36 3.43 -25.10
CA GLY A 284 10.69 2.85 -25.23
C GLY A 284 11.43 2.75 -23.89
N PRO A 285 12.68 2.24 -23.86
CA PRO A 285 13.51 2.32 -22.67
C PRO A 285 13.79 3.79 -22.29
N ALA A 286 14.49 4.03 -21.18
CA ALA A 286 14.89 5.38 -20.77
C ALA A 286 15.43 6.20 -21.97
N PRO A 287 14.92 7.42 -22.23
CA PRO A 287 14.19 8.28 -21.30
C PRO A 287 12.66 8.14 -21.32
N PHE A 288 12.12 6.98 -21.71
CA PHE A 288 10.70 6.63 -21.68
C PHE A 288 9.87 7.49 -22.64
N ILE A 289 10.29 7.46 -23.90
CA ILE A 289 9.64 8.19 -25.00
C ILE A 289 8.50 7.35 -25.58
N VAL A 290 7.39 7.99 -25.90
CA VAL A 290 6.23 7.40 -26.55
C VAL A 290 6.64 6.85 -27.91
N THR A 291 6.41 5.56 -28.12
CA THR A 291 6.63 4.88 -29.41
C THR A 291 5.33 4.63 -30.17
N TYR A 292 4.21 4.59 -29.45
CA TYR A 292 2.87 4.41 -29.99
C TYR A 292 1.84 5.01 -29.03
N PHE A 293 0.86 5.71 -29.57
CA PHE A 293 -0.32 6.16 -28.85
C PHE A 293 -1.56 5.93 -29.72
N SER A 294 -2.65 5.47 -29.12
CA SER A 294 -3.93 5.37 -29.80
C SER A 294 -5.12 5.63 -28.91
N ALA A 295 -6.12 6.28 -29.49
CA ALA A 295 -7.40 6.55 -28.88
C ALA A 295 -8.50 5.65 -29.49
N LEU A 296 -8.80 4.53 -28.83
CA LEU A 296 -9.67 3.47 -29.33
C LEU A 296 -11.17 3.83 -29.26
N THR A 297 -11.59 4.55 -28.21
CA THR A 297 -12.94 5.12 -28.09
C THR A 297 -12.86 6.50 -27.46
N MET A 298 -13.48 7.51 -28.09
CA MET A 298 -13.56 8.89 -27.59
C MET A 298 -14.87 9.56 -28.03
N ALA A 299 -15.60 10.15 -27.08
CA ALA A 299 -16.71 11.04 -27.41
C ALA A 299 -16.98 12.07 -26.29
N PRO A 300 -16.93 13.39 -26.55
CA PRO A 300 -16.22 14.15 -27.60
C PRO A 300 -14.89 14.81 -27.12
N PRO A 301 -14.15 15.54 -28.01
CA PRO A 301 -12.94 16.30 -27.67
C PRO A 301 -13.12 17.21 -26.43
N PRO A 302 -12.07 17.51 -25.64
CA PRO A 302 -10.65 17.62 -26.02
C PRO A 302 -9.73 16.48 -25.52
N TRP A 303 -10.31 15.35 -25.11
CA TRP A 303 -9.55 14.23 -24.57
C TRP A 303 -8.89 13.44 -25.71
N GLY A 304 -7.69 12.90 -25.46
CA GLY A 304 -6.95 11.98 -26.33
C GLY A 304 -6.33 12.62 -27.58
N GLY A 305 -5.01 12.46 -27.72
CA GLY A 305 -4.26 12.90 -28.89
C GLY A 305 -4.66 12.15 -30.16
N PRO A 306 -4.21 12.61 -31.35
CA PRO A 306 -4.31 11.81 -32.55
C PRO A 306 -3.49 10.51 -32.39
N ASP A 307 -3.97 9.43 -33.01
CA ASP A 307 -3.16 8.22 -33.15
C ASP A 307 -1.77 8.57 -33.69
N SER A 308 -0.72 8.01 -33.09
CA SER A 308 0.65 8.32 -33.47
C SER A 308 1.61 7.16 -33.19
N GLY A 309 2.73 7.14 -33.91
CA GLY A 309 3.73 6.09 -33.81
C GLY A 309 3.33 4.78 -34.51
N ASP A 310 4.00 3.69 -34.15
CA ASP A 310 3.78 2.38 -34.76
C ASP A 310 3.66 1.31 -33.66
N VAL A 311 2.52 0.62 -33.64
CA VAL A 311 2.23 -0.47 -32.68
C VAL A 311 3.24 -1.60 -32.75
N SER A 312 3.94 -1.77 -33.88
CA SER A 312 5.04 -2.74 -34.03
C SER A 312 6.22 -2.46 -33.09
N GLN A 313 6.35 -1.22 -32.61
CA GLN A 313 7.38 -0.78 -31.67
C GLN A 313 7.00 -1.03 -30.20
N CYS A 314 5.78 -1.50 -29.92
CA CYS A 314 5.34 -1.83 -28.58
C CYS A 314 6.03 -3.11 -28.06
N ALA A 315 6.51 -3.06 -26.82
CA ALA A 315 6.97 -4.28 -26.12
C ALA A 315 5.85 -5.31 -25.91
N TYR A 316 4.59 -4.82 -25.84
CA TYR A 316 3.36 -5.58 -25.74
C TYR A 316 2.41 -5.14 -26.86
N SER A 317 2.21 -5.97 -27.88
CA SER A 317 1.49 -5.57 -29.10
C SER A 317 -0.04 -5.47 -28.91
N SER A 318 -0.63 -6.28 -28.03
CA SER A 318 -2.09 -6.28 -27.80
C SER A 318 -2.49 -5.42 -26.60
N ALA A 319 -3.55 -4.62 -26.80
CA ALA A 319 -4.20 -3.88 -25.72
C ALA A 319 -4.74 -4.88 -24.70
N ALA A 320 -4.50 -4.62 -23.42
CA ALA A 320 -5.19 -5.30 -22.35
C ALA A 320 -5.66 -4.24 -21.35
N PHE A 321 -6.96 -3.99 -21.31
CA PHE A 321 -7.54 -3.10 -20.32
C PHE A 321 -7.74 -3.84 -19.01
N SER A 322 -7.70 -3.10 -17.90
CA SER A 322 -7.94 -3.65 -16.57
C SER A 322 -9.25 -4.42 -16.54
N SER A 323 -9.20 -5.63 -15.96
CA SER A 323 -10.40 -6.40 -15.63
C SER A 323 -10.99 -6.04 -14.26
N SER A 324 -10.26 -5.22 -13.49
CA SER A 324 -10.68 -4.80 -12.16
C SER A 324 -11.75 -3.73 -12.24
N SER A 325 -12.74 -3.82 -11.35
CA SER A 325 -13.76 -2.80 -11.19
C SER A 325 -13.91 -2.50 -9.71
N ALA A 326 -13.52 -1.28 -9.32
CA ALA A 326 -13.73 -0.83 -7.95
C ALA A 326 -15.24 -0.75 -7.66
N PRO A 327 -15.69 -1.29 -6.52
CA PRO A 327 -17.10 -1.36 -6.16
C PRO A 327 -17.73 0.02 -5.95
#